data_AF-A0A6N7FAJ3-F1
#
_entry.id   AF-A0A6N7FAJ3-F1
#
_cell.length_a   1.000
_cell.length_b   1.000
_cell.length_c   1.000
_cell.angle_alpha   90.00
_cell.angle_beta   90.00
_cell.angle_gamma   90.00
#
_symmetry.space_group_name_H-M   'P 1'
#
loop_
_entity.id
_entity.type
_entity.pdbx_description
1 polymer ?
#
loop_
_entity_poly.entity_id
_entity_poly.type
_entity_poly.pdbx_seq_one_letter_code
_entity_poly.pdbx_strand_id
1 'polypeptide(L)'
;MRPAAVLAVLAIAGIAAAAAYLIVSSENAPIGADPDDPRQVARGKTVYAAECASCHGVRLEGQPNWRGRNPDGTLPAPPHDASGHTWHHPDAVLFAITRQGGQASAPAGFRSAMPAFGSRLDDPDIWAVLAYIKSLWPREIRERQAFLNDRYKAQGER
;
A
#
# COMPACT_ATOMS: atom_id res chain seq x y z
N MET A 1 -38.49 15.35 31.67
CA MET A 1 -37.56 14.25 31.26
C MET A 1 -36.18 14.60 31.78
N ARG A 2 -35.50 13.70 32.49
CA ARG A 2 -34.25 14.03 33.21
C ARG A 2 -33.08 14.14 32.21
N PRO A 3 -32.28 15.21 32.22
CA PRO A 3 -31.22 15.45 31.23
C PRO A 3 -30.18 14.32 31.13
N ALA A 4 -29.99 13.56 32.22
CA ALA A 4 -29.15 12.37 32.23
C ALA A 4 -29.61 11.24 31.29
N ALA A 5 -30.91 11.11 31.03
CA ALA A 5 -31.44 10.08 30.13
C ALA A 5 -31.17 10.40 28.65
N VAL A 6 -31.11 11.69 28.28
CA VAL A 6 -30.82 12.13 26.91
C VAL A 6 -29.34 11.93 26.58
N LEU A 7 -28.44 12.22 27.53
CA LEU A 7 -26.99 12.01 27.36
C LEU A 7 -26.63 10.52 27.24
N ALA A 8 -27.28 9.64 28.00
CA ALA A 8 -27.07 8.20 27.90
C ALA A 8 -27.50 7.63 26.54
N VAL A 9 -28.63 8.09 25.99
CA VAL A 9 -29.12 7.65 24.68
C VAL A 9 -28.20 8.12 23.54
N LEU A 10 -27.69 9.35 23.61
CA LEU A 10 -26.74 9.87 22.61
C LEU A 10 -25.39 9.14 22.65
N ALA A 11 -24.88 8.81 23.84
CA ALA A 11 -23.65 8.02 23.98
C ALA A 11 -23.81 6.60 23.40
N ILE A 12 -24.94 5.93 23.67
CA ILE A 12 -25.22 4.59 23.13
C ILE A 12 -25.37 4.65 21.60
N ALA A 13 -26.04 5.67 21.06
CA ALA A 13 -26.18 5.86 19.62
C ALA A 13 -24.81 6.12 18.94
N GLY A 14 -23.93 6.91 19.57
CA GLY A 14 -22.58 7.15 19.07
C GLY A 14 -21.70 5.89 19.07
N ILE A 15 -21.78 5.09 20.13
CA ILE A 15 -21.06 3.80 20.22
C ILE A 15 -21.61 2.80 19.21
N ALA A 16 -22.93 2.72 19.03
CA ALA A 16 -23.55 1.85 18.04
C ALA A 16 -23.18 2.26 16.61
N ALA A 17 -23.13 3.56 16.31
CA ALA A 17 -22.69 4.06 15.01
C ALA A 17 -21.20 3.77 14.75
N ALA A 18 -20.34 3.93 15.76
CA ALA A 18 -18.93 3.57 15.67
C ALA A 18 -18.72 2.06 15.48
N ALA A 19 -19.46 1.23 16.23
CA ALA A 19 -19.42 -0.21 16.08
C ALA A 19 -19.94 -0.67 14.71
N ALA A 20 -21.04 -0.09 14.22
CA ALA A 20 -21.57 -0.38 12.88
C ALA A 20 -20.59 0.06 11.78
N TYR A 21 -19.92 1.20 11.95
CA TYR A 21 -18.87 1.65 11.02
C TYR A 21 -17.69 0.66 10.99
N LEU A 22 -17.25 0.17 12.16
CA LEU A 22 -16.17 -0.81 12.24
C LEU A 22 -16.58 -2.17 11.63
N ILE A 23 -17.81 -2.63 11.85
CA ILE A 23 -18.33 -3.90 11.29
C ILE A 23 -18.46 -3.79 9.77
N VAL A 24 -19.10 -2.75 9.25
CA VAL A 24 -19.26 -2.53 7.79
C VAL A 24 -17.93 -2.32 7.09
N SER A 25 -16.93 -1.76 7.80
CA SER A 25 -15.57 -1.61 7.25
C SER A 25 -14.78 -2.92 7.20
N SER A 26 -15.22 -3.96 7.93
CA SER A 26 -14.49 -5.23 8.08
C SER A 26 -14.91 -6.34 7.11
N GLU A 27 -16.08 -6.22 6.47
CA GLU A 27 -16.70 -7.36 5.78
C GLU A 27 -16.20 -7.67 4.36
N ASN A 28 -15.27 -6.90 3.79
CA ASN A 28 -14.63 -7.24 2.51
C ASN A 28 -13.20 -6.73 2.46
N ALA A 29 -12.27 -7.36 3.19
CA ALA A 29 -10.85 -7.09 3.02
C ALA A 29 -10.48 -7.38 1.55
N PRO A 30 -10.03 -6.36 0.78
CA PRO A 30 -9.73 -6.57 -0.63
C PRO A 30 -8.58 -7.57 -0.78
N ILE A 31 -8.81 -8.59 -1.61
CA ILE A 31 -7.79 -9.57 -1.97
C ILE A 31 -7.07 -9.04 -3.21
N GLY A 32 -6.12 -8.12 -2.98
CA GLY A 32 -5.31 -7.51 -4.05
C GLY A 32 -5.48 -6.00 -4.17
N ALA A 33 -4.66 -5.41 -5.04
CA ALA A 33 -4.66 -3.97 -5.32
C ALA A 33 -5.50 -3.65 -6.55
N ASP A 34 -6.70 -3.10 -6.35
CA ASP A 34 -7.60 -2.62 -7.40
C ASP A 34 -7.47 -1.10 -7.60
N PRO A 35 -6.79 -0.63 -8.66
CA PRO A 35 -6.63 0.80 -8.93
C PRO A 35 -7.92 1.49 -9.39
N ASP A 36 -8.99 0.74 -9.70
CA ASP A 36 -10.28 1.27 -10.16
C ASP A 36 -11.34 1.30 -9.02
N ASP A 37 -11.05 0.74 -7.84
CA ASP A 37 -11.87 0.93 -6.63
C ASP A 37 -11.54 2.28 -5.95
N PRO A 38 -12.42 3.29 -6.02
CA PRO A 38 -12.15 4.60 -5.44
C PRO A 38 -12.02 4.58 -3.92
N ARG A 39 -12.65 3.63 -3.21
CA ARG A 39 -12.53 3.51 -1.75
C ARG A 39 -11.16 2.97 -1.37
N GLN A 40 -10.70 1.93 -2.05
CA GLN A 40 -9.38 1.35 -1.82
C GLN A 40 -8.27 2.36 -2.16
N VAL A 41 -8.39 3.07 -3.29
CA VAL A 41 -7.46 4.13 -3.68
C VAL A 41 -7.43 5.28 -2.67
N ALA A 42 -8.59 5.72 -2.16
CA ALA A 42 -8.65 6.77 -1.15
C ALA A 42 -7.98 6.36 0.17
N ARG A 43 -8.24 5.13 0.65
CA ARG A 43 -7.54 4.56 1.82
C ARG A 43 -6.03 4.51 1.58
N GLY A 44 -5.63 4.01 0.40
CA GLY A 44 -4.24 3.88 0.00
C GLY A 44 -3.49 5.20 -0.06
N LYS A 45 -4.15 6.27 -0.50
CA LYS A 45 -3.59 7.63 -0.50
C LYS A 45 -3.26 8.11 0.91
N THR A 46 -4.14 7.86 1.88
CA THR A 46 -3.91 8.20 3.29
C THR A 46 -2.73 7.40 3.86
N VAL A 47 -2.69 6.10 3.62
CA VAL A 47 -1.57 5.23 4.03
C VAL A 47 -0.26 5.70 3.41
N TYR A 48 -0.26 5.99 2.10
CA TYR A 48 0.93 6.47 1.38
C TYR A 48 1.50 7.75 2.00
N ALA A 49 0.63 8.73 2.27
CA ALA A 49 1.05 10.02 2.83
C ALA A 49 1.65 9.86 4.23
N ALA A 50 1.12 8.95 5.04
CA ALA A 50 1.60 8.70 6.40
C ALA A 50 2.90 7.88 6.45
N GLU A 51 3.00 6.84 5.63
CA GLU A 51 4.02 5.79 5.82
C GLU A 51 5.09 5.75 4.71
N CYS A 52 4.80 6.24 3.51
CA CYS A 52 5.64 6.01 2.32
C CYS A 52 6.27 7.30 1.77
N ALA A 53 5.53 8.40 1.80
CA ALA A 53 5.89 9.65 1.14
C ALA A 53 7.18 10.30 1.68
N SER A 54 7.54 10.03 2.93
CA SER A 54 8.78 10.55 3.56
C SER A 54 10.04 10.11 2.82
N CYS A 55 10.01 8.93 2.18
CA CYS A 55 11.11 8.40 1.39
C CYS A 55 10.78 8.41 -0.11
N HIS A 56 9.59 7.98 -0.51
CA HIS A 56 9.22 7.84 -1.92
C HIS A 56 8.68 9.13 -2.57
N GLY A 57 8.64 10.23 -1.83
CA GLY A 57 8.17 11.53 -2.31
C GLY A 57 6.65 11.68 -2.27
N VAL A 58 6.16 12.89 -2.08
CA VAL A 58 4.70 13.14 -1.97
C VAL A 58 3.96 12.93 -3.28
N ARG A 59 4.68 12.94 -4.41
CA ARG A 59 4.18 12.70 -5.77
C ARG A 59 4.72 11.39 -6.37
N LEU A 60 5.26 10.48 -5.56
CA LEU A 60 5.85 9.20 -6.00
C LEU A 60 7.14 9.37 -6.82
N GLU A 61 7.77 10.53 -6.76
CA GLU A 61 8.96 10.88 -7.54
C GLU A 61 10.26 10.22 -7.05
N GLY A 62 10.23 9.60 -5.86
CA GLY A 62 11.39 9.00 -5.23
C GLY A 62 12.43 10.02 -4.78
N GLN A 63 13.57 9.52 -4.33
CA GLN A 63 14.71 10.38 -3.99
C GLN A 63 15.55 10.72 -5.23
N PRO A 64 16.21 11.89 -5.25
CA PRO A 64 17.20 12.20 -6.27
C PRO A 64 18.29 11.13 -6.35
N ASN A 65 18.80 10.86 -7.55
CA ASN A 65 19.85 9.89 -7.78
C ASN A 65 19.53 8.48 -7.22
N TRP A 66 18.26 8.05 -7.24
CA TRP A 66 17.84 6.75 -6.69
C TRP A 66 18.53 5.51 -7.28
N ARG A 67 19.19 5.66 -8.44
CA ARG A 67 20.01 4.61 -9.07
C ARG A 67 21.46 4.59 -8.57
N GLY A 68 21.91 5.65 -7.91
CA GLY A 68 23.24 5.74 -7.30
C GLY A 68 23.22 5.23 -5.85
N ARG A 69 24.31 4.59 -5.41
CA ARG A 69 24.42 4.12 -4.03
C ARG A 69 24.68 5.26 -3.07
N ASN A 70 24.04 5.19 -1.91
CA ASN A 70 24.37 5.99 -0.74
C ASN A 70 25.76 5.62 -0.20
N PRO A 71 26.40 6.48 0.63
CA PRO A 71 27.68 6.17 1.26
C PRO A 71 27.67 4.88 2.10
N ASP A 72 26.53 4.51 2.66
CA ASP A 72 26.34 3.27 3.42
C ASP A 72 26.13 2.03 2.53
N GLY A 73 26.10 2.19 1.20
CA GLY A 73 25.93 1.14 0.21
C GLY A 73 24.49 0.79 -0.15
N THR A 74 23.48 1.39 0.51
CA THR A 74 22.06 1.24 0.15
C THR A 74 21.72 2.01 -1.12
N LEU A 75 20.53 1.75 -1.70
CA LEU A 75 19.94 2.63 -2.71
C LEU A 75 18.92 3.57 -2.06
N PRO A 76 18.83 4.84 -2.50
CA PRO A 76 17.73 5.72 -2.17
C PRO A 76 16.39 5.14 -2.63
N ALA A 77 15.30 5.63 -2.05
CA ALA A 77 13.95 5.16 -2.41
C ALA A 77 13.65 5.47 -3.89
N PRO A 78 13.30 4.44 -4.70
CA PRO A 78 12.97 4.64 -6.11
C PRO A 78 11.62 5.36 -6.28
N PRO A 79 11.39 6.03 -7.43
CA PRO A 79 10.07 6.51 -7.79
C PRO A 79 9.09 5.35 -7.89
N HIS A 80 7.87 5.61 -7.45
CA HIS A 80 6.72 4.73 -7.65
C HIS A 80 5.87 5.15 -8.86
N ASP A 81 6.21 6.27 -9.51
CA ASP A 81 5.58 6.69 -10.76
C ASP A 81 6.12 5.95 -12.00
N ALA A 82 5.74 6.40 -13.19
CA ALA A 82 6.14 5.81 -14.48
C ALA A 82 7.66 5.83 -14.74
N SER A 83 8.44 6.70 -14.07
CA SER A 83 9.89 6.82 -14.23
C SER A 83 10.69 5.75 -13.44
N GLY A 84 10.01 5.11 -12.49
CA GLY A 84 10.55 4.06 -11.64
C GLY A 84 10.49 2.67 -12.26
N HIS A 85 10.52 1.66 -11.40
CA HIS A 85 10.50 0.25 -11.80
C HIS A 85 9.53 -0.62 -10.99
N THR A 86 8.72 -0.02 -10.10
CA THR A 86 7.77 -0.74 -9.25
C THR A 86 6.80 -1.59 -10.05
N TRP A 87 6.32 -1.07 -11.18
CA TRP A 87 5.39 -1.75 -12.09
C TRP A 87 5.99 -2.96 -12.84
N HIS A 88 7.30 -3.22 -12.73
CA HIS A 88 7.93 -4.46 -13.22
C HIS A 88 7.70 -5.67 -12.30
N HIS A 89 7.06 -5.47 -11.14
CA HIS A 89 6.85 -6.53 -10.17
C HIS A 89 5.35 -6.86 -10.03
N PRO A 90 4.99 -8.14 -9.90
CA PRO A 90 3.63 -8.54 -9.57
C PRO A 90 3.18 -8.02 -8.20
N ASP A 91 1.87 -7.81 -8.06
CA ASP A 91 1.19 -7.36 -6.84
C ASP A 91 1.61 -8.19 -5.60
N ALA A 92 1.64 -9.52 -5.72
CA ALA A 92 2.04 -10.39 -4.61
C ALA A 92 3.48 -10.17 -4.15
N VAL A 93 4.39 -9.87 -5.09
CA VAL A 93 5.79 -9.56 -4.80
C VAL A 93 5.89 -8.18 -4.14
N LEU A 94 5.18 -7.18 -4.66
CA LEU A 94 5.13 -5.84 -4.07
C LEU A 94 4.55 -5.85 -2.65
N PHE A 95 3.52 -6.66 -2.43
CA PHE A 95 2.94 -6.89 -1.11
C PHE A 95 3.96 -7.49 -0.15
N ALA A 96 4.66 -8.55 -0.57
CA ALA A 96 5.69 -9.20 0.25
C ALA A 96 6.83 -8.24 0.60
N ILE A 97 7.33 -7.47 -0.38
CA ILE A 97 8.36 -6.43 -0.18
C ILE A 97 7.90 -5.40 0.85
N THR A 98 6.65 -4.93 0.75
CA THR A 98 6.12 -3.91 1.67
C THR A 98 5.95 -4.49 3.09
N ARG A 99 5.37 -5.68 3.20
CA ARG A 99 5.08 -6.32 4.49
C ARG A 99 6.36 -6.75 5.22
N GLN A 100 7.31 -7.34 4.50
CA GLN A 100 8.51 -7.97 5.06
C GLN A 100 9.75 -7.06 4.98
N GLY A 101 9.65 -5.93 4.28
CA GLY A 101 10.75 -5.02 4.01
C GLY A 101 11.56 -5.44 2.80
N GLY A 102 12.19 -4.46 2.13
CA GLY A 102 12.88 -4.71 0.86
C GLY A 102 14.09 -5.63 0.98
N GLN A 103 14.65 -5.79 2.19
CA GLN A 103 15.76 -6.72 2.40
C GLN A 103 15.33 -8.19 2.33
N ALA A 104 14.08 -8.51 2.67
CA ALA A 104 13.58 -9.89 2.64
C ALA A 104 13.48 -10.46 1.22
N SER A 105 13.35 -9.60 0.21
CA SER A 105 13.29 -9.99 -1.20
C SER A 105 14.51 -9.52 -2.01
N ALA A 106 15.55 -9.03 -1.32
CA ALA A 106 16.76 -8.52 -1.96
C ALA A 106 17.63 -9.65 -2.51
N PRO A 107 18.18 -9.52 -3.73
CA PRO A 107 19.16 -10.47 -4.25
C PRO A 107 20.46 -10.39 -3.43
N ALA A 108 21.28 -11.46 -3.52
CA ALA A 108 22.58 -11.50 -2.85
C ALA A 108 23.44 -10.28 -3.21
N GLY A 109 24.04 -9.64 -2.20
CA GLY A 109 24.86 -8.44 -2.37
C GLY A 109 24.06 -7.13 -2.49
N PHE A 110 22.72 -7.16 -2.42
CA PHE A 110 21.89 -5.96 -2.35
C PHE A 110 21.55 -5.59 -0.90
N ARG A 111 21.70 -4.30 -0.57
CA ARG A 111 21.35 -3.71 0.72
C ARG A 111 20.16 -2.78 0.54
N SER A 112 19.01 -3.18 1.06
CA SER A 112 17.79 -2.38 1.02
C SER A 112 17.69 -1.49 2.24
N ALA A 113 17.33 -0.22 2.03
CA ALA A 113 16.94 0.70 3.10
C ALA A 113 15.44 0.65 3.44
N MET A 114 14.63 -0.07 2.65
CA MET A 114 13.17 -0.12 2.83
C MET A 114 12.81 -1.00 4.05
N PRO A 115 12.19 -0.44 5.10
CA PRO A 115 11.83 -1.18 6.31
C PRO A 115 10.63 -2.11 6.07
N ALA A 116 10.43 -3.05 6.99
CA ALA A 116 9.23 -3.87 7.02
C ALA A 116 8.04 -3.10 7.63
N PHE A 117 6.88 -3.19 6.99
CA PHE A 117 5.65 -2.53 7.47
C PHE A 117 4.62 -3.48 8.09
N GLY A 118 4.82 -4.80 8.06
CA GLY A 118 3.83 -5.77 8.54
C GLY A 118 3.50 -5.74 10.03
N SER A 119 4.23 -4.98 10.85
CA SER A 119 3.89 -4.69 12.25
C SER A 119 3.18 -3.34 12.44
N ARG A 120 3.13 -2.50 11.40
CA ARG A 120 2.52 -1.16 11.42
C ARG A 120 1.23 -1.10 10.59
N LEU A 121 1.20 -1.85 9.49
CA LEU A 121 0.10 -1.89 8.54
C LEU A 121 -0.50 -3.29 8.50
N ASP A 122 -1.83 -3.35 8.46
CA ASP A 122 -2.55 -4.59 8.16
C ASP A 122 -2.50 -4.90 6.65
N ASP A 123 -2.86 -6.14 6.29
CA ASP A 123 -2.84 -6.56 4.89
C ASP A 123 -3.76 -5.69 4.00
N PRO A 124 -4.97 -5.29 4.42
CA PRO A 124 -5.80 -4.33 3.69
C PRO A 124 -5.13 -2.97 3.41
N ASP A 125 -4.39 -2.40 4.38
CA ASP A 125 -3.65 -1.15 4.19
C ASP A 125 -2.53 -1.29 3.17
N ILE A 126 -1.81 -2.43 3.20
CA ILE A 126 -0.77 -2.72 2.21
C ILE A 126 -1.38 -2.85 0.81
N TRP A 127 -2.51 -3.56 0.68
CA TRP A 127 -3.20 -3.62 -0.61
C TRP A 127 -3.73 -2.26 -1.07
N ALA A 128 -4.24 -1.46 -0.14
CA ALA A 128 -4.73 -0.13 -0.44
C ALA A 128 -3.62 0.79 -0.95
N VAL A 129 -2.45 0.82 -0.30
CA VAL A 129 -1.34 1.68 -0.76
C VAL A 129 -0.83 1.26 -2.14
N LEU A 130 -0.79 -0.05 -2.43
CA LEU A 130 -0.47 -0.55 -3.77
C LEU A 130 -1.52 -0.14 -4.80
N ALA A 131 -2.81 -0.19 -4.47
CA ALA A 131 -3.89 0.28 -5.35
C ALA A 131 -3.75 1.77 -5.68
N TYR A 132 -3.45 2.60 -4.67
CA TYR A 132 -3.18 4.01 -4.87
C TYR A 132 -1.99 4.26 -5.81
N ILE A 133 -0.86 3.59 -5.59
CA ILE A 133 0.31 3.69 -6.47
C ILE A 133 -0.06 3.31 -7.90
N LYS A 134 -0.75 2.18 -8.09
CA LYS A 134 -1.21 1.69 -9.40
C LYS A 134 -2.16 2.67 -10.09
N SER A 135 -3.04 3.34 -9.35
CA SER A 135 -4.02 4.28 -9.90
C SER A 135 -3.38 5.50 -10.58
N LEU A 136 -2.12 5.81 -10.24
CA LEU A 136 -1.37 6.93 -10.80
C LEU A 136 -0.55 6.56 -12.04
N TRP A 137 -0.51 5.28 -12.42
CA TRP A 137 0.22 4.85 -13.60
C TRP A 137 -0.58 5.11 -14.90
N PRO A 138 0.11 5.49 -16.00
CA PRO A 138 -0.46 5.44 -17.33
C PRO A 138 -1.11 4.09 -17.63
N ARG A 139 -2.16 4.09 -18.46
CA ARG A 139 -2.93 2.88 -18.77
C ARG A 139 -2.05 1.75 -19.31
N GLU A 140 -1.08 2.07 -20.16
CA GLU A 140 -0.17 1.12 -20.77
C GLU A 140 0.73 0.42 -19.72
N ILE A 141 1.09 1.12 -18.65
CA ILE A 141 1.84 0.56 -17.52
C ILE A 141 0.94 -0.34 -16.68
N ARG A 142 -0.31 0.08 -16.42
CA ARG A 142 -1.30 -0.75 -15.70
C ARG A 142 -1.56 -2.07 -16.43
N GLU A 143 -1.75 -2.03 -17.74
CA GLU A 143 -1.96 -3.21 -18.58
C GLU A 143 -0.76 -4.17 -18.56
N ARG A 144 0.46 -3.64 -18.69
CA ARG A 144 1.68 -4.46 -18.60
C ARG A 144 1.82 -5.11 -17.24
N GLN A 145 1.54 -4.38 -16.16
CA GLN A 145 1.64 -4.91 -14.81
C GLN A 145 0.55 -5.94 -14.52
N ALA A 146 -0.67 -5.75 -15.04
CA ALA A 146 -1.74 -6.74 -14.99
C ALA A 146 -1.32 -8.05 -15.67
N PHE A 147 -0.69 -7.98 -16.85
CA PHE A 147 -0.14 -9.16 -17.51
C PHE A 147 0.90 -9.90 -16.64
N LEU A 148 1.77 -9.17 -15.94
CA LEU A 148 2.72 -9.78 -14.99
C LEU A 148 2.03 -10.47 -13.82
N ASN A 149 0.95 -9.89 -13.29
CA ASN A 149 0.14 -10.52 -12.24
C ASN A 149 -0.44 -11.86 -12.69
N ASP A 150 -1.02 -11.91 -13.90
CA ASP A 150 -1.62 -13.13 -14.43
C ASP A 150 -0.57 -14.22 -14.66
N ARG A 151 0.60 -13.84 -15.19
CA ARG A 151 1.73 -14.77 -15.37
C ARG A 151 2.23 -15.33 -14.06
N TYR A 152 2.32 -14.50 -13.02
CA TYR A 152 2.79 -14.91 -11.70
C TYR A 152 1.80 -15.89 -11.04
N LYS A 153 0.50 -15.61 -11.10
CA LYS A 153 -0.55 -16.52 -10.61
C LYS A 153 -0.47 -17.89 -11.27
N ALA A 154 -0.41 -17.94 -12.61
CA ALA A 154 -0.31 -19.18 -13.37
C ALA A 154 0.98 -19.98 -13.12
N GLN A 155 2.04 -19.36 -12.58
CA GLN A 155 3.26 -20.05 -12.17
C GLN A 155 3.13 -20.71 -10.79
N GLY A 156 2.39 -20.11 -9.87
CA GLY A 156 2.19 -20.62 -8.50
C GLY A 156 1.15 -21.74 -8.38
N GLU A 157 0.34 -21.96 -9.41
CA GLU A 157 -0.65 -23.05 -9.50
C GLU A 157 -0.06 -24.36 -10.04
N ARG A 158 1.24 -24.40 -10.32
CA ARG A 158 1.96 -25.56 -10.88
C ARG A 158 2.76 -26.31 -9.83
#